data_AF-A0AA88CSV1-F1
#
_entry.id   AF-A0AA88CSV1-F1
#
_cell.length_a   1.000
_cell.length_b   1.000
_cell.length_c   1.000
_cell.angle_alpha   90.00
_cell.angle_beta   90.00
_cell.angle_gamma   90.00
#
_symmetry.space_group_name_H-M   'P 1'
#
loop_
_entity.id
_entity.type
_entity.pdbx_description
1 polymer ?
#
loop_
_entity_poly.entity_id
_entity_poly.type
_entity_poly.pdbx_seq_one_letter_code
_entity_poly.pdbx_strand_id
1 'polypeptide(L)'
;MAITTANAMAMGIRHTSGVFLTRFKARRVFTPLALSSSSSSKPPRKLVLYSKPECCLCDGLKEKLQAAFLLSGPDSLHDVHLEIRDITTNPSWEKAYQYEIPVLAKVLSNGTEVHN
;
A
#
# COMPACT_ATOMS: atom_id res chain seq x y z
N MET A 1 -19.02 37.49 -32.73
CA MET A 1 -18.52 37.89 -31.40
C MET A 1 -19.69 38.41 -30.59
N ALA A 2 -20.11 37.71 -29.55
CA ALA A 2 -21.02 38.28 -28.56
C ALA A 2 -20.74 37.57 -27.23
N ILE A 3 -20.05 38.29 -26.36
CA ILE A 3 -19.79 37.96 -24.96
C ILE A 3 -20.85 38.74 -24.18
N THR A 4 -21.56 38.11 -23.25
CA THR A 4 -22.22 38.85 -22.15
C THR A 4 -22.61 37.88 -21.05
N THR A 5 -21.81 37.85 -19.98
CA THR A 5 -22.17 37.34 -18.67
C THR A 5 -22.82 38.48 -17.87
N ALA A 6 -23.97 38.24 -17.25
CA ALA A 6 -24.48 39.10 -16.19
C ALA A 6 -25.62 38.40 -15.44
N ASN A 7 -25.35 37.77 -14.29
CA ASN A 7 -26.37 37.57 -13.27
C ASN A 7 -25.90 38.25 -11.98
N ALA A 8 -26.68 39.25 -11.56
CA ALA A 8 -26.44 40.09 -10.41
C ALA A 8 -27.29 39.65 -9.19
N MET A 9 -26.67 39.84 -8.03
CA MET A 9 -27.14 39.92 -6.63
C MET A 9 -28.62 40.24 -6.32
N ALA A 10 -29.15 39.66 -5.23
CA ALA A 10 -29.51 40.38 -3.96
C ALA A 10 -30.34 39.48 -2.98
N MET A 11 -29.86 39.29 -1.75
CA MET A 11 -30.41 39.75 -0.44
C MET A 11 -31.80 39.23 -0.02
N GLY A 12 -31.89 38.36 1.01
CA GLY A 12 -32.32 38.71 2.40
C GLY A 12 -33.61 37.92 2.73
N ILE A 13 -34.03 37.52 3.94
CA ILE A 13 -33.87 37.96 5.33
C ILE A 13 -34.29 36.78 6.27
N ARG A 14 -33.53 36.58 7.37
CA ARG A 14 -33.83 36.22 8.79
C ARG A 14 -35.08 35.34 9.12
N HIS A 15 -35.09 34.46 10.14
CA HIS A 15 -35.04 34.80 11.58
C HIS A 15 -35.01 33.53 12.48
N THR A 16 -34.24 33.58 13.58
CA THR A 16 -34.45 32.97 14.94
C THR A 16 -34.62 31.44 15.08
N SER A 17 -34.19 30.73 16.13
CA SER A 17 -33.47 31.00 17.39
C SER A 17 -33.22 29.64 18.06
N GLY A 18 -32.24 29.59 18.98
CA GLY A 18 -32.16 28.58 20.03
C GLY A 18 -31.04 27.55 19.81
N VAL A 19 -30.32 27.08 20.81
CA VAL A 19 -30.38 27.26 22.26
C VAL A 19 -28.95 27.10 22.77
N PHE A 20 -28.59 27.93 23.75
CA PHE A 20 -27.40 27.82 24.58
C PHE A 20 -27.30 26.43 25.21
N LEU A 21 -26.20 25.72 24.97
CA LEU A 21 -25.68 24.77 25.97
C LEU A 21 -24.19 24.98 26.18
N THR A 22 -23.94 25.51 27.37
CA THR A 22 -22.70 25.58 28.12
C THR A 22 -21.87 24.31 28.02
N ARG A 23 -20.54 24.43 28.04
CA ARG A 23 -19.66 24.05 29.18
C ARG A 23 -18.25 23.65 28.70
N PHE A 24 -17.26 24.25 29.36
CA PHE A 24 -15.90 23.73 29.62
C PHE A 24 -15.00 23.58 28.35
N LYS A 25 -13.69 23.80 28.36
CA LYS A 25 -12.67 23.89 29.40
C LYS A 25 -11.36 24.39 28.75
N ALA A 26 -10.53 25.01 29.58
CA ALA A 26 -9.07 24.93 29.57
C ALA A 26 -8.26 25.50 28.37
N ARG A 27 -7.76 26.72 28.59
CA ARG A 27 -6.37 27.19 28.39
C ARG A 27 -5.48 26.24 27.55
N ARG A 28 -5.37 26.49 26.24
CA ARG A 28 -4.28 25.92 25.43
C ARG A 28 -2.98 26.66 25.75
N VAL A 29 -2.18 26.10 26.65
CA VAL A 29 -0.76 26.41 26.74
C VAL A 29 -0.10 25.77 25.51
N PHE A 30 0.52 26.61 24.67
CA PHE A 30 1.32 26.17 23.52
C PHE A 30 2.57 25.46 24.05
N THR A 31 2.50 24.14 24.19
CA THR A 31 3.69 23.27 24.22
C THR A 31 3.99 22.85 22.79
N PRO A 32 5.19 23.15 22.24
CA PRO A 32 5.59 22.56 20.97
C PRO A 32 5.85 21.07 21.23
N LEU A 33 4.93 20.21 20.80
CA LEU A 33 5.25 18.81 20.62
C LEU A 33 6.26 18.75 19.49
N ALA A 34 7.49 18.38 19.82
CA ALA A 34 8.49 18.03 18.84
C ALA A 34 7.88 16.97 17.92
N LEU A 35 7.64 17.34 16.66
CA LEU A 35 7.31 16.40 15.60
C LEU A 35 8.57 15.57 15.38
N SER A 36 8.71 14.49 16.14
CA SER A 36 9.63 13.42 15.80
C SER A 36 9.10 12.81 14.52
N SER A 37 9.47 13.41 13.39
CA SER A 37 9.43 12.80 12.07
C SER A 37 10.42 11.64 12.12
N SER A 38 10.01 10.54 12.75
CA SER A 38 10.67 9.26 12.57
C SER A 38 10.46 8.92 11.10
N SER A 39 11.42 9.30 10.26
CA SER A 39 11.62 8.69 8.96
C SER A 39 11.93 7.22 9.21
N SER A 40 10.87 6.46 9.47
CA SER A 40 10.89 5.01 9.60
C SER A 40 11.19 4.50 8.21
N SER A 41 12.47 4.45 7.85
CA SER A 41 12.95 3.69 6.71
C SER A 41 12.71 2.23 7.05
N LYS A 42 11.48 1.75 6.84
CA LYS A 42 11.16 0.34 6.92
C LYS A 42 12.06 -0.36 5.89
N PRO A 43 12.75 -1.46 6.26
CA PRO A 43 13.53 -2.20 5.29
C PRO A 43 12.60 -2.72 4.19
N PRO A 44 13.04 -2.71 2.92
CA PRO A 44 12.23 -3.17 1.81
C PRO A 44 11.82 -4.62 2.03
N ARG A 45 10.55 -4.91 1.79
CA ARG A 45 10.00 -6.26 1.98
C ARG A 45 10.38 -7.09 0.76
N LYS A 46 10.78 -8.36 0.96
CA LYS A 46 11.20 -9.21 -0.16
C LYS A 46 10.27 -10.41 -0.30
N LEU A 47 9.86 -10.68 -1.53
CA LEU A 47 8.98 -11.77 -1.92
C LEU A 47 9.72 -12.62 -2.95
N VAL A 48 9.66 -13.94 -2.81
CA VAL A 48 10.30 -14.88 -3.72
C VAL A 48 9.23 -15.71 -4.40
N LEU A 49 9.27 -15.79 -5.72
CA LEU A 49 8.47 -16.70 -6.53
C LEU A 49 9.37 -17.83 -7.03
N TYR A 50 9.15 -19.03 -6.51
CA TYR A 50 9.77 -20.23 -7.04
C TYR A 50 9.01 -20.68 -8.29
N SER A 51 9.72 -20.78 -9.41
CA SER A 51 9.17 -21.14 -10.72
C SER A 51 10.02 -22.22 -11.40
N LYS A 52 9.55 -22.70 -12.55
CA LYS A 52 10.28 -23.59 -13.46
C LYS A 52 10.09 -23.09 -14.89
N PRO A 53 11.06 -23.29 -15.82
CA PRO A 53 10.82 -23.08 -17.25
C PRO A 53 9.60 -23.87 -17.74
N GLU A 54 8.93 -23.35 -18.77
CA GLU A 54 7.73 -23.97 -19.36
C GLU A 54 6.58 -24.16 -18.35
N CYS A 55 6.32 -23.16 -17.50
CA CYS A 55 5.26 -23.19 -16.49
C CYS A 55 4.24 -22.06 -16.71
N CYS A 56 3.14 -22.36 -17.41
CA CYS A 56 2.09 -21.37 -17.70
C CYS A 56 1.45 -20.79 -16.42
N LEU A 57 1.37 -21.57 -15.34
CA LEU A 57 0.86 -21.11 -14.05
C LEU A 57 1.76 -20.07 -13.40
N CYS A 58 3.08 -20.20 -13.59
CA CYS A 58 4.08 -19.30 -13.04
C CYS A 58 4.02 -17.93 -13.74
N ASP A 59 3.89 -17.93 -15.06
CA ASP A 59 3.78 -16.70 -15.85
C ASP A 59 2.52 -15.92 -15.50
N GLY A 60 1.37 -16.59 -15.45
CA GLY A 60 0.11 -15.94 -15.07
C GLY A 60 0.15 -15.37 -13.64
N LEU A 61 0.80 -16.06 -12.69
CA LEU A 61 0.97 -15.54 -11.33
C LEU A 61 1.91 -14.33 -11.29
N LYS A 62 3.03 -14.38 -12.02
CA LYS A 62 4.00 -13.29 -12.14
C LYS A 62 3.34 -12.02 -12.68
N GLU A 63 2.56 -12.13 -13.75
CA GLU A 63 1.82 -10.99 -14.34
C GLU A 63 0.87 -10.35 -13.32
N LYS A 64 0.12 -11.18 -12.57
CA LYS A 64 -0.79 -10.68 -11.53
C LYS A 64 -0.07 -9.97 -10.38
N LEU A 65 1.09 -10.47 -9.96
CA LEU A 65 1.92 -9.82 -8.95
C LEU A 65 2.45 -8.47 -9.46
N GLN A 66 2.93 -8.42 -10.71
CA GLN A 66 3.37 -7.17 -11.32
C GLN A 66 2.25 -6.14 -11.40
N ALA A 67 1.05 -6.54 -11.83
CA ALA A 67 -0.11 -5.66 -11.84
C ALA A 67 -0.45 -5.14 -10.43
N ALA A 68 -0.38 -6.02 -9.41
CA ALA A 68 -0.63 -5.64 -8.02
C ALA A 68 0.39 -4.63 -7.47
N PHE A 69 1.67 -4.72 -7.88
CA PHE A 69 2.69 -3.74 -7.48
C PHE A 69 2.44 -2.34 -8.03
N LEU A 70 1.74 -2.22 -9.17
CA LEU A 70 1.38 -0.93 -9.77
C LEU A 70 0.18 -0.27 -9.09
N LEU A 71 -0.61 -1.01 -8.31
CA LEU A 71 -1.78 -0.47 -7.63
C LEU A 71 -1.36 0.45 -6.47
N SER A 72 -1.88 1.68 -6.49
CA SER A 72 -1.69 2.67 -5.43
C SER A 72 -2.82 2.60 -4.39
N GLY A 73 -2.48 2.51 -3.12
CA GLY A 73 -3.40 2.34 -2.00
C GLY A 73 -2.69 2.26 -0.64
N PRO A 74 -3.43 2.29 0.47
CA PRO A 74 -2.87 2.21 1.82
C PRO A 74 -2.08 0.90 2.07
N ASP A 75 -2.43 -0.17 1.35
CA ASP A 75 -1.73 -1.47 1.37
C ASP A 75 -0.86 -1.70 0.14
N SER A 76 -0.45 -0.63 -0.55
CA SER A 76 0.39 -0.79 -1.74
C SER A 76 1.64 -1.61 -1.48
N LEU A 77 1.94 -2.48 -2.44
CA LEU A 77 3.10 -3.34 -2.44
C LEU A 77 4.28 -2.71 -3.21
N HIS A 78 4.31 -1.38 -3.37
CA HIS A 78 5.36 -0.66 -4.11
C HIS A 78 6.76 -0.83 -3.50
N ASP A 79 6.83 -1.09 -2.20
CA ASP A 79 8.08 -1.33 -1.45
C ASP A 79 8.38 -2.84 -1.30
N VAL A 80 7.76 -3.68 -2.13
CA VAL A 80 8.04 -5.12 -2.18
C VAL A 80 8.92 -5.43 -3.38
N HIS A 81 10.07 -6.05 -3.13
CA HIS A 81 10.94 -6.56 -4.17
C HIS A 81 10.61 -8.04 -4.47
N LEU A 82 10.16 -8.32 -5.70
CA LEU A 82 9.91 -9.67 -6.18
C LEU A 82 11.19 -10.26 -6.80
N GLU A 83 11.65 -11.38 -6.25
CA GLU A 83 12.71 -12.22 -6.82
C GLU A 83 12.09 -13.47 -7.44
N ILE A 84 12.51 -13.86 -8.63
CA ILE A 84 12.08 -15.11 -9.27
C ILE A 84 13.24 -16.10 -9.21
N ARG A 85 12.99 -17.29 -8.68
CA ARG A 85 13.99 -18.36 -8.56
C ARG A 85 13.53 -19.58 -9.33
N ASP A 86 14.34 -19.97 -10.32
CA ASP A 86 14.11 -21.21 -11.05
C ASP A 86 14.57 -22.40 -10.19
N ILE A 87 13.63 -23.27 -9.85
CA ILE A 87 13.92 -24.44 -9.03
C ILE A 87 14.87 -25.42 -9.69
N THR A 88 14.98 -25.46 -11.02
CA THR A 88 15.85 -26.39 -11.75
C THR A 88 17.33 -26.05 -11.60
N THR A 89 17.63 -24.82 -11.15
CA THR A 89 19.00 -24.36 -10.91
C THR A 89 19.57 -24.87 -9.58
N ASN A 90 18.73 -25.34 -8.66
CA ASN A 90 19.13 -25.82 -7.36
C ASN A 90 18.37 -27.10 -6.98
N PRO A 91 19.06 -28.25 -6.85
CA PRO A 91 18.41 -29.54 -6.58
C PRO A 91 17.65 -29.56 -5.25
N SER A 92 18.03 -28.72 -4.28
CA SER A 92 17.28 -28.59 -3.02
C SER A 92 15.92 -27.93 -3.23
N TRP A 93 15.83 -26.94 -4.12
CA TRP A 93 14.56 -26.26 -4.44
C TRP A 93 13.70 -27.16 -5.33
N GLU A 94 14.29 -27.83 -6.32
CA GLU A 94 13.57 -28.77 -7.16
C GLU A 94 12.95 -29.89 -6.32
N LYS A 95 13.72 -30.53 -5.44
CA LYS A 95 13.19 -31.57 -4.56
C LYS A 95 12.06 -31.07 -3.65
N ALA A 96 12.14 -29.84 -3.17
CA ALA A 96 11.13 -29.26 -2.28
C ALA A 96 9.84 -28.88 -3.01
N TYR A 97 9.94 -28.32 -4.23
CA TYR A 97 8.82 -27.61 -4.86
C TYR A 97 8.38 -28.16 -6.23
N GLN A 98 9.06 -29.15 -6.80
CA GLN A 98 8.79 -29.65 -8.16
C GLN A 98 7.33 -30.06 -8.44
N TYR A 99 6.55 -30.41 -7.41
CA TYR A 99 5.14 -30.80 -7.54
C TYR A 99 4.14 -29.73 -7.07
N GLU A 100 4.63 -28.62 -6.52
CA GLU A 100 3.80 -27.57 -5.90
C GLU A 100 3.97 -26.20 -6.57
N ILE A 101 4.81 -26.10 -7.60
CA ILE A 101 5.04 -24.85 -8.33
C ILE A 101 3.76 -24.33 -8.99
N PRO A 102 3.48 -23.02 -8.90
CA PRO A 102 4.31 -21.96 -8.32
C PRO A 102 4.19 -21.81 -6.79
N VAL A 103 5.32 -21.51 -6.12
CA VAL A 103 5.35 -21.25 -4.66
C VAL A 103 5.80 -19.81 -4.38
N LEU A 104 5.05 -19.12 -3.51
CA LEU A 104 5.38 -17.78 -3.02
C LEU A 104 5.88 -17.84 -1.58
N ALA A 105 7.07 -17.30 -1.35
CA ALA A 105 7.66 -17.20 -0.03
C ALA A 105 7.94 -15.73 0.33
N LYS A 106 7.56 -15.32 1.53
CA LYS A 106 7.93 -14.03 2.09
C LYS A 106 9.27 -14.17 2.80
N VAL A 107 10.21 -13.29 2.47
CA VAL A 107 11.49 -13.19 3.17
C VAL A 107 11.34 -12.18 4.31
N LEU A 108 11.59 -12.65 5.53
CA LEU A 108 11.60 -11.83 6.72
C LEU A 108 12.91 -11.01 6.79
N SER A 109 12.94 -9.98 7.64
CA SER A 109 14.12 -9.13 7.82
C SER A 109 15.34 -9.87 8.37
N ASN A 110 15.16 -11.05 8.95
CA ASN A 110 16.22 -11.94 9.42
C ASN A 110 16.74 -12.90 8.33
N GLY A 111 16.22 -12.82 7.10
CA GLY A 111 16.58 -13.71 5.99
C GLY A 111 15.86 -15.06 5.97
N THR A 112 15.01 -15.35 6.95
CA THR A 112 14.17 -16.56 6.95
C THR A 112 13.03 -16.42 5.94
N GLU A 113 12.74 -17.52 5.25
CA GLU A 113 11.65 -17.57 4.27
C GLU A 113 10.45 -18.29 4.87
N VAL A 114 9.28 -17.69 4.74
CA VAL A 114 8.00 -18.27 5.19
C VAL A 114 7.07 -18.41 3.99
N HIS A 115 6.54 -19.61 3.81
CA HIS A 115 5.52 -19.95 2.83
C HIS A 115 4.40 -20.72 3.57
N ASN A 116 3.15 -20.54 3.15
CA ASN A 116 1.97 -21.15 3.79
C ASN A 116 1.51 -22.37 3.01
#